data_AF-A0A1H9WS40-F1
#
_entry.id   AF-A0A1H9WS40-F1
#
_cell.length_a   1.000
_cell.length_b   1.000
_cell.length_c   1.000
_cell.angle_alpha   90.00
_cell.angle_beta   90.00
_cell.angle_gamma   90.00
#
_symmetry.space_group_name_H-M   'P 1'
#
loop_
_entity.id
_entity.type
_entity.pdbx_description
1 polymer ?
#
loop_
_entity_poly.entity_id
_entity_poly.type
_entity_poly.pdbx_seq_one_letter_code
_entity_poly.pdbx_strand_id
1 'polypeptide(L)' 'MRTETGIVTAGLFEGSKVVQVTTLVTLNLLDCLGSGVTSESGPITLTIV' A
#
# COMPACT_ATOMS: atom_id res chain seq x y z
N MET A 1 -2.07 -2.15 8.25
CA MET A 1 -2.87 -2.12 7.00
C MET A 1 -3.24 -0.67 6.71
N ARG A 2 -2.93 -0.16 5.52
CA ARG A 2 -3.33 1.17 5.05
C ARG A 2 -4.24 1.00 3.85
N THR A 3 -5.35 1.74 3.82
CA THR A 3 -6.30 1.73 2.72
C THR A 3 -6.45 3.13 2.18
N GLU A 4 -6.32 3.27 0.86
CA GLU A 4 -6.46 4.53 0.16
C GLU A 4 -7.54 4.40 -0.90
N THR A 5 -8.35 5.44 -1.06
CA THR A 5 -9.36 5.52 -2.10
C THR A 5 -9.00 6.63 -3.06
N GLY A 6 -9.08 6.36 -4.36
CA GLY A 6 -8.79 7.34 -5.40
C GLY A 6 -9.77 7.23 -6.55
N ILE A 7 -9.64 8.16 -7.49
CA ILE A 7 -10.31 8.14 -8.79
C ILE A 7 -9.24 7.98 -9.86
N VAL A 8 -9.48 7.10 -10.82
CA VAL A 8 -8.60 6.97 -11.99
C VAL A 8 -8.78 8.20 -12.87
N THR A 9 -7.69 8.91 -13.15
CA THR A 9 -7.72 10.19 -13.89
C THR A 9 -7.45 10.05 -15.39
N ALA A 10 -7.07 8.87 -15.87
CA ALA A 10 -6.80 8.63 -17.29
C ALA A 10 -6.87 7.14 -17.66
N GLY A 11 -7.10 6.85 -18.94
CA GLY A 11 -7.05 5.50 -19.52
C GLY A 11 -8.40 4.79 -19.51
N LEU A 12 -8.38 3.46 -19.71
CA LEU A 12 -9.60 2.67 -19.93
C LEU A 12 -10.59 2.70 -18.74
N PHE A 13 -10.09 2.94 -17.53
CA PHE A 13 -10.88 2.97 -16.30
C PHE A 13 -11.06 4.38 -15.75
N GLU A 14 -10.82 5.44 -16.56
CA GLU A 14 -11.02 6.83 -16.14
C GLU A 14 -12.40 7.04 -15.50
N GLY A 15 -12.42 7.75 -14.36
CA GLY A 15 -13.62 8.00 -13.57
C GLY A 15 -14.02 6.86 -12.63
N SER A 16 -13.40 5.68 -12.74
CA SER A 16 -13.68 4.56 -11.82
C SER A 16 -13.09 4.82 -10.43
N LYS A 17 -13.78 4.31 -9.41
CA LYS A 17 -13.29 4.39 -8.03
C LYS A 17 -12.32 3.22 -7.79
N VAL A 18 -11.19 3.52 -7.17
CA VAL A 18 -10.19 2.51 -6.82
C VAL A 18 -9.97 2.45 -5.33
N VAL A 19 -9.75 1.23 -4.84
CA VAL A 19 -9.32 0.95 -3.48
C VAL A 19 -7.94 0.33 -3.54
N GLN A 20 -6.96 1.04 -2.99
CA GLN A 20 -5.60 0.56 -2.81
C GLN A 20 -5.46 0.03 -1.39
N VAL A 21 -5.07 -1.23 -1.26
CA VAL A 21 -4.80 -1.87 0.03
C VAL A 21 -3.31 -2.17 0.12
N THR A 22 -2.67 -1.53 1.09
CA THR A 22 -1.27 -1.79 1.42
C THR A 22 -1.23 -2.59 2.72
N THR A 23 -0.75 -3.83 2.62
CA THR A 23 -0.49 -4.67 3.79
C THR A 23 0.92 -4.39 4.27
N LEU A 24 1.01 -3.58 5.32
CA LEU A 24 2.25 -3.40 6.06
C LEU A 24 2.44 -4.62 6.97
N VAL A 25 3.60 -5.26 6.87
CA VAL A 25 4.06 -6.28 7.80
C VAL A 25 4.33 -5.55 9.12
N THR A 26 3.94 -6.10 10.26
CA THR A 26 4.26 -5.41 11.52
C THR A 26 5.75 -5.58 11.81
N LEU A 27 6.54 -4.53 11.60
CA LEU A 27 7.96 -4.51 11.97
C LEU A 27 8.10 -4.78 13.47
N ASN A 28 8.82 -5.85 13.82
CA ASN A 28 9.23 -6.07 15.20
C ASN A 28 10.29 -5.02 15.56
N LEU A 29 10.09 -4.28 16.65
CA LEU A 29 11.02 -3.23 17.07
C LEU A 29 12.45 -3.75 17.27
N LEU A 30 12.60 -5.01 17.71
CA LEU A 30 13.91 -5.63 17.87
C LEU A 30 14.62 -5.83 16.52
N ASP A 31 13.88 -6.12 15.45
CA ASP A 31 14.44 -6.26 14.10
C ASP A 31 14.88 -4.90 13.56
N CYS A 32 14.08 -3.84 13.77
CA CYS A 32 14.46 -2.47 13.38
C CYS A 32 15.72 -1.97 14.09
N LEU A 33 15.86 -2.24 15.39
CA LEU A 33 17.00 -1.77 16.20
C LEU A 33 18.30 -2.54 15.92
N GLY A 34 18.20 -3.83 15.58
CA GLY A 34 19.37 -4.69 15.31
C GLY A 34 19.86 -4.67 13.86
N SER A 35 18.98 -4.42 12.89
CA SER A 35 19.31 -4.55 11.46
C SER A 35 19.32 -3.23 10.67
N GLY A 36 18.93 -2.11 11.29
CA GLY A 36 18.94 -0.80 10.65
C GLY A 36 17.89 -0.65 9.54
N VAL A 37 16.79 -1.40 9.63
CA VAL A 37 15.68 -1.33 8.66
C VAL A 37 14.97 0.02 8.83
N THR A 38 15.23 0.93 7.89
CA THR A 38 14.67 2.29 7.84
C THR A 38 13.39 2.39 7.00
N SER A 39 13.04 1.35 6.25
CA SER A 39 11.86 1.33 5.41
C SER A 39 11.28 -0.07 5.26
N GLU A 40 9.96 -0.13 5.23
CA GLU A 40 9.21 -1.34 4.98
C GLU A 40 8.64 -1.28 3.55
N SER A 41 8.82 -2.36 2.80
CA SER A 41 8.18 -2.53 1.50
C SER A 41 7.35 -3.80 1.52
N GLY A 42 6.16 -3.73 0.95
CA GLY A 42 5.22 -4.85 0.90
C GLY A 42 4.37 -4.77 -0.36
N PRO A 43 3.72 -5.88 -0.75
CA PRO A 43 2.86 -5.90 -1.92
C PRO A 43 1.70 -4.92 -1.74
N ILE A 44 1.46 -4.12 -2.78
CA ILE A 44 0.32 -3.21 -2.88
C ILE A 44 -0.69 -3.84 -3.83
N THR A 45 -1.92 -4.05 -3.36
CA THR A 45 -3.02 -4.52 -4.21
C THR A 45 -3.95 -3.37 -4.54
N LEU A 46 -4.20 -3.14 -5.83
CA LEU A 46 -5.15 -2.16 -6.34
C LEU A 46 -6.38 -2.88 -6.89
N THR A 47 -7.57 -2.55 -6.38
CA THR A 47 -8.85 -3.06 -6.91
C THR A 47 -9.64 -1.90 -7.50
N ILE A 48 -10.13 -2.08 -8.72
CA ILE A 48 -11.05 -1.15 -9.40
C ILE A 48 -12.47 -1.69 -9.19
N VAL A 49 -13.39 -0.85 -8.74
CA VAL A 49 -14.80 -1.19 -8.48
C VAL A 49 -15.76 -0.44 -9.39
#